data_AF-A0A1H6FQ89-F1
#
_entry.id   AF-A0A1H6FQ89-F1
#
_cell.length_a   1.000
_cell.length_b   1.000
_cell.length_c   1.000
_cell.angle_alpha   90.00
_cell.angle_beta   90.00
_cell.angle_gamma   90.00
#
_symmetry.space_group_name_H-M   'P 1'
#
loop_
_entity.id
_entity.type
_entity.pdbx_description
1 polymer ?
#
loop_
_entity_poly.entity_id
_entity_poly.type
_entity_poly.pdbx_seq_one_letter_code
_entity_poly.pdbx_strand_id
1 'polypeptide(L)'
;MFIDPLRLERRLREEFGDGEGASRVVVRQAVDLADSGQYQADAGTTLTNDVVLEELADAPDGGPTERWNWWIGSLEAAYGGYGRFGIQQYRTTE
;
A
#
# COMPACT_ATOMS: atom_id res chain seq x y z
N MET A 1 -8.35 -6.43 -13.35
CA MET A 1 -9.36 -6.02 -12.36
C MET A 1 -8.71 -4.94 -11.53
N PHE A 2 -9.29 -3.74 -11.52
CA PHE A 2 -8.77 -2.60 -10.75
C PHE A 2 -9.01 -2.81 -9.25
N ILE A 3 -8.34 -2.03 -8.41
CA ILE A 3 -8.51 -2.05 -6.97
C ILE A 3 -9.98 -1.86 -6.59
N ASP A 4 -10.50 -2.74 -5.71
CA ASP A 4 -11.80 -2.56 -5.03
C ASP A 4 -11.52 -1.98 -3.64
N PRO A 5 -11.82 -0.69 -3.38
CA PRO A 5 -11.44 -0.02 -2.15
C PRO A 5 -12.08 -0.62 -0.90
N LEU A 6 -13.37 -0.97 -0.97
CA LEU A 6 -14.12 -1.50 0.17
C LEU A 6 -13.65 -2.90 0.54
N ARG A 7 -13.39 -3.73 -0.48
CA ARG A 7 -12.86 -5.08 -0.26
C ARG A 7 -11.44 -5.02 0.29
N LEU A 8 -10.61 -4.10 -0.18
CA LEU A 8 -9.24 -3.92 0.32
C LEU A 8 -9.23 -3.41 1.76
N GLU A 9 -10.03 -2.39 2.10
CA GLU A 9 -10.13 -1.84 3.47
C GLU A 9 -10.47 -2.94 4.48
N ARG A 10 -11.49 -3.75 4.17
CA ARG A 10 -11.92 -4.83 5.04
C ARG A 10 -10.81 -5.86 5.26
N ARG A 11 -10.10 -6.25 4.20
CA ARG A 11 -9.01 -7.24 4.28
C ARG A 11 -7.83 -6.72 5.09
N LEU A 12 -7.42 -5.47 4.87
CA LEU A 12 -6.36 -4.85 5.65
C LEU A 12 -6.70 -4.83 7.15
N ARG A 13 -7.95 -4.47 7.50
CA ARG A 13 -8.42 -4.52 8.88
C ARG A 13 -8.41 -5.94 9.46
N GLU A 14 -8.84 -6.93 8.69
CA GLU A 14 -8.91 -8.33 9.11
C GLU A 14 -7.51 -8.94 9.30
N GLU A 15 -6.55 -8.63 8.43
CA GLU A 15 -5.24 -9.28 8.38
C GLU A 15 -4.17 -8.53 9.19
N PHE A 16 -4.19 -7.20 9.16
CA PHE A 16 -3.14 -6.35 9.75
C PHE A 16 -3.66 -5.43 10.87
N GLY A 17 -4.97 -5.47 11.14
CA GLY A 17 -5.64 -4.61 12.09
C GLY A 17 -5.94 -3.23 11.53
N ASP A 18 -6.83 -2.50 12.21
CA ASP A 18 -7.17 -1.14 11.86
C ASP A 18 -7.00 -0.25 13.09
N GLY A 19 -5.86 0.43 13.15
CA GLY A 19 -5.58 1.46 14.14
C GLY A 19 -6.39 2.73 13.87
N GLU A 20 -5.72 3.88 13.81
CA GLU A 20 -6.33 5.20 13.57
C GLU A 20 -6.76 5.44 12.11
N GLY A 21 -7.48 4.48 11.51
CA GLY A 21 -7.87 4.54 10.10
C GLY A 21 -6.72 4.27 9.13
N ALA A 22 -5.64 3.64 9.60
CA ALA A 22 -4.48 3.25 8.81
C ALA A 22 -4.89 2.49 7.52
N SER A 23 -5.88 1.60 7.60
CA SER A 23 -6.37 0.83 6.46
C SER A 23 -6.92 1.72 5.35
N ARG A 24 -7.63 2.80 5.71
CA ARG A 24 -8.20 3.74 4.73
C ARG A 24 -7.14 4.53 3.99
N VAL A 25 -6.09 4.93 4.69
CA VAL A 25 -4.97 5.65 4.08
C VAL A 25 -4.25 4.75 3.07
N VAL A 26 -4.00 3.49 3.43
CA VAL A 26 -3.42 2.50 2.52
C VAL A 26 -4.32 2.25 1.30
N VAL A 27 -5.62 2.10 1.50
CA VAL A 27 -6.58 1.94 0.39
C VAL A 27 -6.51 3.13 -0.56
N ARG A 28 -6.46 4.35 -0.04
CA ARG A 28 -6.34 5.55 -0.85
C ARG A 28 -5.06 5.54 -1.69
N GLN A 29 -3.92 5.24 -1.06
CA GLN A 29 -2.64 5.17 -1.77
C GLN A 29 -2.61 4.04 -2.81
N ALA A 30 -3.22 2.89 -2.52
CA ALA A 30 -3.33 1.78 -3.47
C ALA A 30 -4.16 2.15 -4.70
N VAL A 31 -5.26 2.89 -4.52
CA VAL A 31 -6.05 3.43 -5.64
C VAL A 31 -5.24 4.45 -6.43
N ASP A 32 -4.59 5.41 -5.77
CA ASP A 32 -3.79 6.43 -6.45
C ASP A 32 -2.62 5.80 -7.24
N LEU A 33 -1.99 4.73 -6.72
CA LEU A 33 -0.96 3.96 -7.42
C LEU A 33 -1.55 3.20 -8.62
N ALA A 34 -2.68 2.53 -8.46
CA ALA A 34 -3.35 1.81 -9.55
C ALA A 34 -3.77 2.76 -10.69
N ASP A 35 -4.34 3.92 -10.35
CA ASP A 35 -4.76 4.95 -11.31
C ASP A 35 -3.58 5.58 -12.06
N SER A 36 -2.39 5.62 -11.44
CA SER A 36 -1.19 6.13 -12.10
C SER A 36 -0.70 5.23 -13.24
N GLY A 37 -1.07 3.94 -13.24
CA GLY A 37 -0.58 2.93 -14.19
C GLY A 37 0.91 2.61 -14.07
N GLN A 38 1.65 3.27 -13.17
CA GLN A 38 3.10 3.14 -13.04
C GLN A 38 3.52 1.72 -12.68
N TYR A 39 2.83 1.09 -11.72
CA TYR A 39 3.11 -0.28 -11.32
C TYR A 39 3.02 -1.26 -12.50
N GLN A 40 2.02 -1.12 -13.36
CA GLN A 40 1.88 -1.98 -14.53
C GLN A 40 2.96 -1.74 -15.58
N ALA A 41 3.39 -0.49 -15.75
CA ALA A 41 4.48 -0.15 -16.66
C ALA A 41 5.82 -0.75 -16.22
N ASP A 42 6.09 -0.78 -14.91
CA ASP A 42 7.36 -1.24 -14.35
C ASP A 42 7.38 -2.75 -14.07
N ALA A 43 6.35 -3.28 -13.41
CA ALA A 43 6.26 -4.70 -13.01
C ALA A 43 5.64 -5.61 -14.07
N GLY A 44 5.06 -5.04 -15.14
CA GLY A 44 4.43 -5.80 -16.23
C GLY A 44 3.11 -6.48 -15.85
N THR A 45 2.58 -6.22 -14.65
CA THR A 45 1.32 -6.80 -14.15
C THR A 45 0.42 -5.74 -13.53
N THR A 46 -0.89 -5.94 -13.62
CA THR A 46 -1.87 -5.00 -13.06
C THR A 46 -1.90 -5.08 -11.54
N LEU A 47 -1.92 -3.92 -10.86
CA LEU A 47 -2.08 -3.86 -9.42
C LEU A 47 -3.51 -4.26 -9.03
N THR A 48 -3.63 -5.32 -8.21
CA THR A 48 -4.92 -5.85 -7.73
C THR A 48 -4.95 -5.94 -6.22
N ASN A 49 -6.13 -6.11 -5.63
CA ASN A 49 -6.26 -6.27 -4.17
C ASN A 49 -5.41 -7.43 -3.64
N ASP A 50 -5.39 -8.56 -4.35
CA ASP A 50 -4.64 -9.74 -3.94
C ASP A 50 -3.13 -9.48 -4.01
N VAL A 51 -2.64 -8.79 -5.05
CA VAL A 51 -1.23 -8.36 -5.14
C VAL A 51 -0.87 -7.44 -3.99
N VAL A 52 -1.68 -6.43 -3.69
CA VAL A 52 -1.42 -5.52 -2.56
C VAL A 52 -1.33 -6.30 -1.24
N LEU A 53 -2.25 -7.22 -0.99
CA LEU A 53 -2.24 -8.00 0.25
C LEU A 53 -1.03 -8.95 0.33
N GLU A 54 -0.66 -9.59 -0.77
CA GLU A 54 0.50 -10.48 -0.85
C GLU A 54 1.80 -9.72 -0.53
N GLU A 55 2.01 -8.58 -1.19
CA GLU A 55 3.19 -7.74 -0.98
C GLU A 55 3.25 -7.15 0.45
N LEU A 56 2.10 -6.77 1.02
CA LEU A 56 2.02 -6.29 2.40
C LEU A 56 2.22 -7.41 3.43
N ALA A 57 1.89 -8.66 3.10
CA ALA A 57 2.09 -9.80 3.97
C ALA A 57 3.58 -10.16 4.12
N ASP A 58 4.39 -9.93 3.08
CA ASP A 58 5.84 -10.15 3.08
C ASP A 58 6.61 -9.11 3.94
N ALA A 59 6.00 -7.94 4.15
CA ALA A 59 6.57 -6.91 4.99
C ALA A 59 6.69 -7.35 6.47
N PRO A 60 7.71 -6.86 7.19
CA PRO A 60 7.90 -7.15 8.62
C PRO A 60 6.71 -6.67 9.47
N ASP A 61 6.62 -7.17 10.71
CA ASP A 61 5.55 -6.84 11.64
C ASP A 61 5.32 -5.32 11.78
N GLY A 62 4.05 -4.91 11.82
CA GLY A 62 3.64 -3.52 11.80
C GLY A 62 2.18 -3.39 11.33
N GLY A 63 1.64 -2.18 11.44
CA GLY A 63 0.31 -1.87 10.93
C GLY A 63 0.28 -1.74 9.41
N PRO A 64 -0.91 -1.50 8.83
CA PRO A 64 -1.07 -1.33 7.39
C PRO A 64 -0.15 -0.24 6.80
N THR A 65 0.07 0.86 7.52
CA THR A 65 0.89 1.99 7.06
C THR A 65 2.38 1.67 7.03
N GLU A 66 2.91 0.96 8.04
CA GLU A 66 4.31 0.51 8.06
C GLU A 66 4.59 -0.47 6.92
N ARG A 67 3.72 -1.47 6.76
CA ARG A 67 3.85 -2.47 5.69
C ARG A 67 3.80 -1.84 4.30
N TRP A 68 2.90 -0.87 4.11
CA TRP A 68 2.79 -0.11 2.86
C TRP A 68 4.07 0.68 2.56
N ASN A 69 4.58 1.42 3.54
CA ASN A 69 5.82 2.19 3.35
C ASN A 69 7.04 1.31 3.09
N TRP A 70 7.10 0.13 3.72
CA TRP A 70 8.14 -0.86 3.43
C TRP A 70 8.09 -1.28 1.95
N TRP A 71 6.90 -1.64 1.46
CA TRP A 71 6.73 -2.07 0.07
C TRP A 71 7.03 -0.95 -0.94
N ILE A 72 6.53 0.27 -0.69
CA ILE A 72 6.87 1.46 -1.50
C ILE A 72 8.38 1.72 -1.51
N GLY A 73 9.06 1.51 -0.38
CA GLY A 73 10.53 1.61 -0.29
C GLY A 73 11.23 0.59 -1.20
N SER A 74 10.74 -0.64 -1.24
CA SER A 74 11.24 -1.68 -2.15
C SER A 74 11.04 -1.30 -3.63
N LEU A 75 9.86 -0.75 -3.99
CA LEU A 75 9.59 -0.28 -5.34
C LEU A 75 10.44 0.94 -5.73
N GLU A 76 10.65 1.88 -4.81
CA GLU A 76 11.56 3.00 -5.02
C GLU A 76 12.99 2.52 -5.27
N ALA A 77 13.46 1.52 -4.52
CA ALA A 77 14.80 0.96 -4.71
C ALA A 77 14.95 0.20 -6.04
N ALA A 78 13.88 -0.45 -6.53
CA ALA A 78 13.90 -1.24 -7.75
C ALA A 78 13.72 -0.39 -9.03
N TYR A 79 12.77 0.54 -9.01
CA TYR A 79 12.30 1.26 -10.20
C TYR A 79 12.43 2.78 -10.07
N GLY A 80 12.40 3.31 -8.85
CA GLY A 80 12.42 4.74 -8.57
C GLY A 80 11.09 5.45 -8.86
N GLY A 81 10.87 6.61 -8.22
CA GLY A 81 9.68 7.45 -8.46
C GLY A 81 8.40 6.96 -7.76
N TYR A 82 8.51 6.06 -6.79
CA TYR A 82 7.43 5.54 -5.95
C TYR A 82 7.28 6.29 -4.62
N GLY A 83 8.28 7.07 -4.19
CA GLY A 83 8.25 7.78 -2.91
C GLY A 83 7.03 8.71 -2.71
N ARG A 84 6.40 9.16 -3.81
CA ARG A 84 5.16 9.96 -3.78
C ARG A 84 3.92 9.20 -3.29
N PHE A 85 3.94 7.86 -3.39
CA PHE A 85 2.85 6.98 -2.92
C PHE A 85 3.08 6.52 -1.48
N GLY A 86 4.20 6.90 -0.87
CA GLY A 86 4.48 6.63 0.54
C GLY A 86 3.55 7.42 1.46
N ILE A 87 3.19 6.82 2.59
CA ILE A 87 2.40 7.45 3.64
C ILE A 87 3.36 8.11 4.62
N GLN A 88 3.43 9.44 4.60
CA GLN A 88 4.13 10.16 5.66
C GLN A 88 3.30 10.12 6.93
N GLN A 89 3.76 9.33 7.90
CA GLN A 89 3.20 9.35 9.23
C GLN A 89 3.64 10.66 9.87
N TYR A 90 2.72 11.59 10.14
CA TYR A 90 3.01 12.69 11.05
C TYR A 90 3.28 12.04 12.41
N ARG A 91 4.56 11.89 12.75
CA ARG A 91 4.93 11.65 14.13
C ARG A 91 4.52 12.91 14.86
N THR A 92 3.35 12.89 15.50
CA THR A 92 3.01 13.88 16.52
C THR A 92 4.05 13.64 17.61
N THR A 93 5.17 14.35 17.53
CA THR A 93 6.11 14.50 18.63
C THR A 93 5.34 15.19 19.74
N GLU A 94 4.94 14.41 20.76
CA GLU A 94 4.63 14.93 22.09
C GLU A 94 5.87 15.57 22.72
#